data_AF-A0A7Z6XGS1-F1
#
_entry.id   AF-A0A7Z6XGS1-F1
#
_cell.length_a   1.000
_cell.length_b   1.000
_cell.length_c   1.000
_cell.angle_alpha   90.00
_cell.angle_beta   90.00
_cell.angle_gamma   90.00
#
_symmetry.space_group_name_H-M   'P 1'
#
loop_
_entity.id
_entity.type
_entity.pdbx_description
1 polymer ?
#
loop_
_entity_poly.entity_id
_entity_poly.type
_entity_poly.pdbx_seq_one_letter_code
_entity_poly.pdbx_strand_id
1 'polypeptide(L)'
;MGSTSIHQALQRMYPGLFSIGIEMPIESPGLSGSAENGPESVVYAFKDTPAITRDIRDPTKFRVAATDTESLHSLLERSGLTEHRELFERTMKARPLSGDVIVEEIEAFDRRIGDVMNSYNTNQLTNCSNTAVGIAIGHANIRRVTGGTFDAPLSVWLD
;
A
#
# COMPACT_ATOMS: atom_id res chain seq x y z
N MET A 1 19.85 12.06 -1.55
CA MET A 1 18.54 11.42 -1.36
C MET A 1 18.34 10.52 -2.55
N GLY A 2 18.24 9.19 -2.33
CA GLY A 2 18.06 8.24 -3.42
C GLY A 2 16.67 8.37 -4.03
N SER A 3 16.55 8.15 -5.33
CA SER A 3 15.26 8.16 -6.03
C SER A 3 14.38 7.01 -5.52
N THR A 4 13.24 7.34 -4.92
CA THR A 4 12.21 6.36 -4.55
C THR A 4 11.59 5.81 -5.83
N SER A 5 11.53 4.49 -5.98
CA SER A 5 10.83 3.85 -7.10
C SER A 5 9.31 4.00 -6.96
N ILE A 6 8.56 3.90 -8.07
CA ILE A 6 7.10 4.07 -8.02
C ILE A 6 6.44 3.00 -7.12
N HIS A 7 6.91 1.76 -7.13
CA HIS A 7 6.34 0.71 -6.27
C HIS A 7 6.55 1.02 -4.78
N GLN A 8 7.71 1.58 -4.39
CA GLN A 8 7.97 2.02 -3.02
C GLN A 8 7.05 3.19 -2.62
N ALA A 9 6.80 4.14 -3.53
CA ALA A 9 5.87 5.23 -3.28
C ALA A 9 4.44 4.70 -3.06
N LEU A 10 3.99 3.77 -3.91
CA LEU A 10 2.68 3.13 -3.80
C LEU A 10 2.52 2.35 -2.49
N GLN A 11 3.53 1.57 -2.08
CA GLN A 11 3.53 0.84 -0.80
C GLN A 11 3.52 1.77 0.41
N ARG A 12 4.20 2.93 0.32
CA ARG A 12 4.22 3.92 1.40
C ARG A 12 2.86 4.57 1.58
N MET A 13 2.19 4.92 0.47
CA MET A 13 0.91 5.59 0.50
C MET A 13 -0.27 4.67 0.77
N TYR A 14 -0.28 3.50 0.15
CA TYR A 14 -1.38 2.53 0.18
C TYR A 14 -0.92 1.16 0.71
N PRO A 15 -0.32 1.09 1.91
CA PRO A 15 0.24 -0.14 2.45
C PRO A 15 -0.79 -1.28 2.56
N GLY A 16 -2.06 -0.97 2.83
CA GLY A 16 -3.12 -1.98 2.94
C GLY A 16 -3.57 -2.56 1.59
N LEU A 17 -3.38 -1.81 0.51
CA LEU A 17 -3.63 -2.33 -0.84
C LEU A 17 -2.47 -3.21 -1.33
N PHE A 18 -1.24 -2.83 -0.96
CA PHE A 18 0.00 -3.47 -1.42
C PHE A 18 0.65 -4.37 -0.37
N SER A 19 -0.17 -4.99 0.48
CA SER A 19 0.24 -6.04 1.41
C SER A 19 -0.29 -7.40 0.94
N ILE A 20 0.47 -8.44 1.27
CA ILE A 20 0.10 -9.84 1.08
C ILE A 20 -0.85 -10.22 2.21
N GLY A 21 -1.96 -10.86 1.85
CA GLY A 21 -2.88 -11.46 2.82
C GLY A 21 -2.18 -12.39 3.82
N ILE A 22 -2.73 -12.43 5.02
CA ILE A 22 -2.25 -13.22 6.15
C ILE A 22 -3.13 -14.46 6.28
N GLU A 23 -2.48 -15.62 6.41
CA GLU A 23 -3.17 -16.88 6.68
C GLU A 23 -3.66 -16.92 8.12
N MET A 24 -4.86 -17.48 8.33
CA MET A 24 -5.37 -17.63 9.69
C MET A 24 -4.58 -18.73 10.39
N PRO A 25 -3.99 -18.45 11.57
CA PRO A 25 -3.31 -19.48 12.33
C PRO A 25 -4.33 -20.52 12.83
N ILE A 26 -3.90 -21.79 12.86
CA ILE A 26 -4.72 -22.93 13.28
C ILE A 26 -4.99 -22.87 14.79
N GLU A 27 -4.06 -22.30 15.55
CA GLU A 27 -4.14 -22.12 16.99
C GLU A 27 -4.19 -20.64 17.34
N SER A 28 -4.93 -20.28 18.40
CA SER A 28 -5.04 -18.90 18.88
C SER A 28 -3.67 -18.37 19.31
N PRO A 29 -3.05 -17.44 18.58
CA PRO A 29 -1.90 -16.73 19.10
C PRO A 29 -2.45 -15.80 20.18
N GLY A 30 -2.10 -16.01 21.45
CA GLY A 30 -2.59 -15.14 22.52
C GLY A 30 -2.26 -13.68 22.22
N LEU A 31 -3.25 -12.78 22.29
CA LEU A 31 -2.98 -11.34 22.20
C LEU A 31 -2.45 -10.86 23.54
N SER A 32 -1.14 -10.77 23.65
CA SER A 32 -0.50 -10.20 24.83
C SER A 32 -0.50 -8.66 24.84
N GLY A 33 -1.00 -8.01 23.77
CA GLY A 33 -0.88 -6.56 23.58
C GLY A 33 0.56 -6.06 23.40
N SER A 34 1.57 -6.95 23.45
CA SER A 34 2.98 -6.60 23.30
C SER A 34 3.39 -6.43 21.83
N ALA A 35 4.54 -5.80 21.62
CA ALA A 35 5.15 -5.58 20.31
C ALA A 35 5.46 -6.89 19.56
N GLU A 36 5.41 -8.04 20.24
CA GLU A 36 5.77 -9.37 19.76
C GLU A 36 4.62 -10.08 19.03
N ASN A 37 3.41 -9.51 19.06
CA ASN A 37 2.27 -10.04 18.31
C ASN A 37 2.47 -9.79 16.81
N GLY A 38 2.68 -10.87 16.08
CA GLY A 38 2.72 -10.85 14.62
C GLY A 38 1.38 -10.44 14.01
N PRO A 39 1.36 -10.14 12.69
CA PRO A 39 0.14 -9.80 11.98
C PRO A 39 -0.96 -10.88 12.08
N GLU A 40 -0.57 -12.15 12.27
CA GLU A 40 -1.45 -13.30 12.45
C GLU A 40 -2.30 -13.19 13.73
N SER A 41 -1.70 -12.71 14.83
CA SER A 41 -2.41 -12.52 16.11
C SER A 41 -3.51 -11.48 15.98
N VAL A 42 -3.24 -10.38 15.27
CA VAL A 42 -4.20 -9.29 15.04
C VAL A 42 -5.35 -9.79 14.17
N VAL A 43 -5.05 -10.49 13.07
CA VAL A 43 -6.08 -11.09 12.22
C VAL A 43 -6.93 -12.07 13.01
N TYR A 44 -6.32 -12.96 13.81
CA TYR A 44 -7.06 -13.94 14.60
C TYR A 44 -8.00 -13.27 15.62
N ALA A 45 -7.53 -12.22 16.30
CA ALA A 45 -8.29 -11.46 17.29
C ALA A 45 -9.54 -10.78 16.73
N PHE A 46 -9.39 -10.20 15.55
CA PHE A 46 -10.34 -9.23 15.00
C PHE A 46 -11.05 -9.74 13.73
N LYS A 47 -10.91 -11.03 13.39
CA LYS A 47 -11.48 -11.65 12.18
C LYS A 47 -12.98 -11.46 12.01
N ASP A 48 -13.71 -11.34 13.13
CA ASP A 48 -15.16 -11.19 13.15
C ASP A 48 -15.59 -9.71 13.25
N THR A 49 -14.63 -8.78 13.17
CA THR A 49 -14.88 -7.33 13.17
C THR A 49 -14.82 -6.76 11.75
N PRO A 50 -15.44 -5.60 11.50
CA PRO A 50 -15.29 -4.89 10.21
C PRO A 50 -13.85 -4.47 9.89
N ALA A 51 -12.94 -4.51 10.87
CA ALA A 51 -11.55 -4.11 10.69
C ALA A 51 -10.71 -5.14 9.90
N ILE A 52 -11.18 -6.38 9.78
CA ILE A 52 -10.54 -7.45 9.02
C ILE A 52 -11.45 -7.88 7.87
N THR A 53 -10.87 -8.08 6.69
CA THR A 53 -11.58 -8.53 5.49
C THR A 53 -10.79 -9.60 4.75
N ARG A 54 -11.42 -10.25 3.78
CA ARG A 54 -10.72 -11.18 2.89
C ARG A 54 -9.73 -10.43 2.01
N ASP A 55 -8.60 -11.08 1.74
CA ASP A 55 -7.65 -10.55 0.78
C ASP A 55 -8.24 -10.58 -0.63
N ILE A 56 -7.94 -9.52 -1.40
CA ILE A 56 -8.50 -9.35 -2.75
C ILE A 56 -7.84 -10.25 -3.79
N ARG A 57 -6.59 -10.68 -3.55
CA ARG A 57 -5.82 -11.55 -4.46
C ARG A 57 -6.05 -13.01 -4.10
N ASP A 58 -6.22 -13.31 -2.81
CA ASP A 58 -6.46 -14.66 -2.31
C ASP A 58 -7.59 -14.68 -1.25
N PRO A 59 -8.81 -15.12 -1.62
CA PRO A 59 -9.94 -15.20 -0.69
C PRO A 59 -9.74 -16.11 0.52
N THR A 60 -8.72 -16.98 0.51
CA THR A 60 -8.39 -17.83 1.66
C THR A 60 -7.66 -17.07 2.76
N LYS A 61 -7.07 -15.91 2.42
CA LYS A 61 -6.29 -15.05 3.31
C LYS A 61 -7.08 -13.84 3.79
N PHE A 62 -6.54 -13.18 4.81
CA PHE A 62 -7.15 -12.04 5.48
C PHE A 62 -6.23 -10.83 5.49
N ARG A 63 -6.81 -9.64 5.56
CA ARG A 63 -6.08 -8.38 5.64
C ARG A 63 -6.85 -7.35 6.45
N VAL A 64 -6.17 -6.28 6.82
CA VAL A 64 -6.80 -5.08 7.39
C VAL A 64 -7.70 -4.45 6.33
N ALA A 65 -8.93 -4.10 6.69
CA ALA A 65 -9.93 -3.53 5.77
C ALA A 65 -9.73 -2.02 5.51
N ALA A 66 -8.49 -1.60 5.31
CA ALA A 66 -8.10 -0.23 5.02
C ALA A 66 -7.02 -0.21 3.93
N THR A 67 -6.99 0.83 3.11
CA THR A 67 -6.00 1.01 2.04
C THR A 67 -4.78 1.77 2.52
N ASP A 68 -4.98 2.69 3.46
CA ASP A 68 -4.03 3.69 3.93
C ASP A 68 -4.28 4.04 5.40
N THR A 69 -3.42 4.89 5.97
CA THR A 69 -3.48 5.26 7.39
C THR A 69 -4.74 6.07 7.75
N GLU A 70 -5.25 6.89 6.82
CA GLU A 70 -6.42 7.74 7.08
C GLU A 70 -7.70 6.89 7.10
N SER A 71 -7.90 6.05 6.08
CA SER A 71 -8.99 5.09 6.02
C SER A 71 -8.95 4.11 7.19
N LEU A 72 -7.77 3.69 7.64
CA LEU A 72 -7.61 2.89 8.84
C LEU A 72 -8.09 3.63 10.09
N HIS A 73 -7.70 4.89 10.26
CA HIS A 73 -8.11 5.67 11.43
C HIS A 73 -9.64 5.79 11.50
N SER A 74 -10.30 6.19 10.41
CA SER A 74 -11.76 6.29 10.35
C SER A 74 -12.47 4.94 10.54
N LEU A 75 -11.85 3.83 10.13
CA LEU A 75 -12.37 2.48 10.35
C LEU A 75 -12.34 2.09 11.83
N LEU A 76 -11.22 2.35 12.50
CA LEU A 76 -11.05 2.01 13.92
C LEU A 76 -11.93 2.86 14.81
N GLU A 77 -12.10 4.15 14.51
CA GLU A 77 -13.02 5.03 15.24
C GLU A 77 -14.47 4.52 15.17
N ARG A 78 -14.94 4.17 13.96
CA ARG A 78 -16.30 3.64 13.77
C ARG A 78 -16.51 2.27 14.42
N SER A 79 -15.44 1.50 14.58
CA SER A 79 -15.47 0.15 15.15
C SER A 79 -15.20 0.13 16.66
N GLY A 80 -14.85 1.28 17.26
CA GLY A 80 -14.46 1.36 18.67
C GLY A 80 -13.18 0.60 19.00
N LEU A 81 -12.21 0.57 18.06
CA LEU A 81 -10.94 -0.18 18.18
C LEU A 81 -9.70 0.75 18.12
N THR A 82 -9.89 2.03 18.43
CA THR A 82 -8.84 3.06 18.31
C THR A 82 -7.63 2.75 19.18
N GLU A 83 -7.81 2.09 20.32
CA GLU A 83 -6.74 1.63 21.21
C GLU A 83 -5.78 0.63 20.57
N HIS A 84 -6.21 -0.05 19.49
CA HIS A 84 -5.41 -1.03 18.76
C HIS A 84 -4.74 -0.45 17.51
N ARG A 85 -4.79 0.88 17.30
CA ARG A 85 -4.29 1.55 16.09
C ARG A 85 -2.87 1.11 15.68
N GLU A 86 -1.93 1.09 16.61
CA GLU A 86 -0.55 0.71 16.33
C GLU A 86 -0.40 -0.75 15.90
N LEU A 87 -1.27 -1.64 16.37
CA LEU A 87 -1.28 -3.05 15.96
C LEU A 87 -1.77 -3.18 14.51
N PHE A 88 -2.85 -2.49 14.16
CA PHE A 88 -3.38 -2.51 12.79
C PHE A 88 -2.44 -1.85 11.79
N GLU A 89 -1.80 -0.72 12.16
CA GLU A 89 -0.83 -0.05 11.29
C GLU A 89 0.38 -0.94 10.99
N ARG A 90 0.89 -1.66 12.00
CA ARG A 90 1.97 -2.64 11.81
C ARG A 90 1.52 -3.81 10.95
N THR A 91 0.33 -4.35 11.21
CA THR A 91 -0.25 -5.46 10.44
C THR A 91 -0.38 -5.09 8.96
N MET A 92 -0.86 -3.88 8.68
CA MET A 92 -1.00 -3.33 7.33
C MET A 92 0.34 -3.21 6.58
N LYS A 93 1.46 -3.08 7.30
CA LYS A 93 2.81 -2.92 6.73
C LYS A 93 3.69 -4.17 6.81
N ALA A 94 3.24 -5.25 7.46
CA ALA A 94 4.09 -6.37 7.86
C ALA A 94 4.57 -7.24 6.68
N ARG A 95 3.80 -7.31 5.59
CA ARG A 95 4.08 -8.18 4.43
C ARG A 95 3.85 -7.44 3.12
N PRO A 96 4.70 -6.48 2.74
CA PRO A 96 4.53 -5.78 1.47
C PRO A 96 4.64 -6.74 0.29
N LEU A 97 3.89 -6.49 -0.78
CA LEU A 97 4.05 -7.17 -2.06
C LEU A 97 5.45 -6.90 -2.63
N SER A 98 5.93 -7.76 -3.52
CA SER A 98 7.15 -7.45 -4.27
C SER A 98 6.87 -6.34 -5.29
N GLY A 99 7.90 -5.54 -5.60
CA GLY A 99 7.79 -4.50 -6.63
C GLY A 99 7.40 -5.08 -7.99
N ASP A 100 7.89 -6.26 -8.33
CA ASP A 100 7.60 -6.95 -9.59
C ASP A 100 6.12 -7.30 -9.70
N VAL A 101 5.51 -7.87 -8.66
CA VAL A 101 4.07 -8.19 -8.65
C VAL A 101 3.22 -6.93 -8.77
N ILE A 102 3.62 -5.83 -8.12
CA ILE A 102 2.92 -4.54 -8.24
C ILE A 102 2.97 -4.03 -9.68
N VAL A 103 4.13 -4.09 -10.31
CA VAL A 103 4.31 -3.67 -11.70
C VAL A 103 3.48 -4.55 -12.63
N GLU A 104 3.54 -5.87 -12.48
CA GLU A 104 2.76 -6.83 -13.28
C GLU A 104 1.24 -6.58 -13.16
N GLU A 105 0.73 -6.34 -11.96
CA GLU A 105 -0.69 -6.05 -11.72
C GLU A 105 -1.13 -4.73 -12.37
N ILE A 106 -0.29 -3.69 -12.28
CA ILE A 106 -0.58 -2.38 -12.89
C ILE A 106 -0.50 -2.47 -14.42
N GLU A 107 0.48 -3.20 -14.95
CA GLU A 107 0.62 -3.48 -16.39
C GLU A 107 -0.58 -4.25 -16.94
N ALA A 108 -1.09 -5.23 -16.19
CA ALA A 108 -2.28 -5.98 -16.55
C ALA A 108 -3.55 -5.11 -16.57
N PHE A 109 -3.60 -4.06 -15.72
CA PHE A 109 -4.72 -3.11 -15.70
C PHE A 109 -4.64 -2.08 -16.83
N ASP A 110 -3.49 -1.40 -17.00
CA ASP A 110 -3.23 -0.49 -18.11
C ASP A 110 -1.74 -0.51 -18.49
N ARG A 111 -1.46 -1.12 -19.64
CA ARG A 111 -0.12 -1.24 -20.22
C ARG A 111 0.62 0.10 -20.30
N ARG A 112 -0.07 1.22 -20.55
CA ARG A 112 0.56 2.53 -20.68
C ARG A 112 1.10 3.03 -19.34
N ILE A 113 0.44 2.68 -18.24
CA ILE A 113 0.91 3.00 -16.89
C ILE A 113 2.16 2.17 -16.59
N GLY A 114 2.16 0.90 -16.97
CA GLY A 114 3.35 0.04 -16.94
C GLY A 114 4.54 0.60 -17.70
N ASP A 115 4.34 1.02 -18.95
CA ASP A 115 5.39 1.63 -19.78
C ASP A 115 5.98 2.89 -19.10
N VAL A 116 5.13 3.69 -18.45
CA VAL A 116 5.56 4.87 -17.66
C VAL A 116 6.36 4.44 -16.43
N MET A 117 5.92 3.40 -15.71
CA MET A 117 6.63 2.91 -14.52
C MET A 117 7.99 2.35 -14.87
N ASN A 118 8.06 1.54 -15.93
CA ASN A 118 9.31 1.00 -16.45
C ASN A 118 10.24 2.13 -16.90
N SER A 119 9.72 3.10 -17.66
CA SER A 119 10.49 4.28 -18.08
C SER A 119 10.99 5.11 -16.90
N TYR A 120 10.18 5.30 -15.86
CA TYR A 120 10.57 6.02 -14.66
C TYR A 120 11.67 5.30 -13.89
N ASN A 121 11.55 3.98 -13.71
CA ASN A 121 12.51 3.16 -12.97
C ASN A 121 13.83 2.98 -13.73
N THR A 122 13.80 2.85 -15.06
CA THR A 122 15.00 2.66 -15.91
C THR A 122 15.73 3.96 -16.21
N ASN A 123 15.03 5.09 -16.29
CA ASN A 123 15.62 6.40 -16.55
C ASN A 123 15.85 7.22 -15.27
N GLN A 124 15.94 6.57 -14.10
CA GLN A 124 16.36 7.27 -12.89
C GLN A 124 17.80 7.78 -13.07
N LEU A 125 17.93 9.08 -13.33
CA LEU A 125 19.18 9.80 -13.19
C LEU A 125 19.49 9.86 -11.70
N THR A 126 20.11 8.80 -11.17
CA THR A 126 20.46 8.60 -9.75
C THR A 126 21.27 9.75 -9.14
N ASN A 127 21.84 10.64 -9.98
CA ASN A 127 22.61 11.82 -9.59
C ASN A 127 21.93 13.16 -9.91
N CYS A 128 20.69 13.16 -10.43
CA CYS A 128 19.91 14.37 -10.65
C CYS A 128 18.72 14.36 -9.71
N SER A 129 18.73 15.21 -8.69
CA SER A 129 17.51 15.48 -7.92
C SER A 129 16.46 16.04 -8.88
N ASN A 130 15.35 15.32 -9.05
CA ASN A 130 14.21 15.89 -9.76
C ASN A 130 13.77 17.13 -9.00
N THR A 131 13.86 18.29 -9.64
CA THR A 131 13.34 19.53 -9.06
C THR A 131 11.82 19.41 -8.98
N ALA A 132 11.19 20.13 -8.05
CA ALA A 132 9.72 20.19 -7.98
C ALA A 132 9.08 20.54 -9.33
N VAL A 133 9.78 21.35 -10.15
CA VAL A 133 9.38 21.67 -11.52
C VAL A 133 9.44 20.44 -12.44
N GLY A 134 10.51 19.65 -12.40
CA GLY A 134 10.63 18.41 -13.17
C GLY A 134 9.54 17.39 -12.82
N ILE A 135 9.22 17.28 -11.52
CA ILE A 135 8.15 16.41 -11.02
C ILE A 135 6.79 16.87 -11.56
N ALA A 136 6.50 18.19 -11.51
CA ALA A 136 5.27 18.76 -12.04
C ALA A 136 5.11 18.54 -13.56
N ILE A 137 6.21 18.66 -14.33
CA ILE A 137 6.21 18.39 -15.78
C ILE A 137 5.94 16.91 -16.06
N GLY A 138 6.55 16.00 -15.29
CA GLY A 138 6.31 14.56 -15.40
C GLY A 138 4.85 14.21 -15.13
N HIS A 139 4.30 14.72 -14.03
CA HIS A 139 2.89 14.54 -13.65
C HIS A 139 1.93 15.02 -14.74
N ALA A 140 2.13 16.24 -15.25
CA ALA A 140 1.30 16.81 -16.31
C ALA A 140 1.33 15.96 -17.59
N ASN A 141 2.50 15.42 -17.96
CA ASN A 141 2.63 14.54 -19.12
C ASN A 141 1.93 13.19 -18.94
N ILE A 142 2.06 12.55 -17.77
CA ILE A 142 1.38 11.29 -17.48
C ILE A 142 -0.13 11.47 -17.56
N ARG A 143 -0.66 12.54 -16.96
CA ARG A 143 -2.10 12.86 -17.02
C ARG A 143 -2.57 13.10 -18.45
N ARG A 144 -1.75 13.77 -19.27
CA ARG A 144 -2.03 13.99 -20.71
C ARG A 144 -2.03 12.68 -21.50
N VAL A 145 -1.03 11.83 -21.33
CA VAL A 145 -0.88 10.57 -22.09
C VAL A 145 -1.94 9.53 -21.71
N THR A 146 -2.34 9.51 -20.44
CA THR A 146 -3.38 8.59 -19.95
C THR A 146 -4.80 9.10 -20.20
N GLY A 147 -4.98 10.27 -20.82
CA GLY A 147 -6.30 10.85 -21.06
C GLY A 147 -7.06 11.19 -19.77
N GLY A 148 -6.33 11.48 -18.68
CA GLY A 148 -6.91 11.77 -17.38
C GLY A 148 -7.24 10.56 -16.51
N THR A 149 -7.01 9.32 -16.98
CA THR A 149 -7.19 8.10 -16.16
C THR A 149 -6.22 8.07 -14.96
N PHE A 150 -5.04 8.69 -15.09
CA PHE A 150 -4.17 8.93 -13.96
C PHE A 150 -4.56 10.24 -13.26
N ASP A 151 -5.17 10.15 -12.08
CA ASP A 151 -5.75 11.28 -11.33
C ASP A 151 -5.08 11.56 -9.98
N ALA A 152 -4.04 10.81 -9.62
CA ALA A 152 -3.30 10.99 -8.37
C ALA A 152 -2.81 12.45 -8.24
N PRO A 153 -2.97 13.10 -7.07
CA PRO A 153 -2.60 14.50 -6.91
C PRO A 153 -1.08 14.71 -6.97
N LEU A 154 -0.63 15.86 -7.49
CA LEU A 154 0.81 16.17 -7.63
C LEU A 154 1.57 16.12 -6.30
N SER A 155 0.89 16.45 -5.19
CA SER A 155 1.47 16.41 -3.83
C SER A 155 2.07 15.04 -3.48
N VAL A 156 1.51 13.96 -4.02
CA VAL A 156 2.01 12.59 -3.85
C VAL A 156 3.44 12.39 -4.36
N TRP A 157 3.81 13.14 -5.39
CA TRP A 157 5.09 12.98 -6.07
C TRP A 157 6.19 13.90 -5.53
N LEU A 158 5.82 14.91 -4.74
CA LEU A 158 6.71 15.97 -4.25
C LEU A 158 7.30 15.69 -2.85
N ASP A 159 7.01 14.52 -2.26
CA ASP A 159 7.55 14.07 -0.96
C ASP A 159 9.04 13.73 -1.00
#